data_AF-A0A651GF32-F1
#
_entry.id   AF-A0A651GF32-F1
#
_cell.length_a   1.000
_cell.length_b   1.000
_cell.length_c   1.000
_cell.angle_alpha   90.00
_cell.angle_beta   90.00
_cell.angle_gamma   90.00
#
_symmetry.space_group_name_H-M   'P 1'
#
loop_
_entity.id
_entity.type
_entity.pdbx_description
1 polymer ?
#
loop_
_entity_poly.entity_id
_entity_poly.type
_entity_poly.pdbx_seq_one_letter_code
_entity_poly.pdbx_strand_id
1 'polypeptide(L)'
;MIEQLPNRDFSQKLLYSYIESESLRQHSEMVATAMEAYAVKLGKSKRVTEYWWTAGLLHDLDWEKYPEEHPKKAVQEILPPLGYAIEVIAAIHAHAPERTGKEPESELERYLFACDEISGFMNAVALMRPNGFDDMKVKSVRKKLKDKRFAANVPREDIQKGAELIETDLSDHILFLIEVFSN
;
A
#
# COMPACT_ATOMS: atom_id res chain seq x y z
N MET A 1 1.10 -13.74 26.82
CA MET A 1 0.48 -14.53 25.73
C MET A 1 1.18 -14.12 24.45
N ILE A 2 1.54 -15.06 23.58
CA ILE A 2 2.07 -14.71 22.26
C ILE A 2 0.86 -14.20 21.46
N GLU A 3 0.74 -12.89 21.30
CA GLU A 3 -0.30 -12.29 20.45
C GLU A 3 -0.14 -12.84 19.03
N GLN A 4 -1.07 -13.70 18.64
CA GLN A 4 -1.20 -14.15 17.26
C GLN A 4 -1.94 -13.05 16.50
N LEU A 5 -1.33 -12.58 15.42
CA LEU A 5 -2.00 -11.77 14.41
C LEU A 5 -3.32 -12.42 13.99
N PRO A 6 -4.37 -11.62 13.72
CA PRO A 6 -5.47 -12.10 12.90
C PRO A 6 -4.94 -12.66 11.58
N ASN A 7 -5.50 -13.79 11.14
CA ASN A 7 -5.07 -14.43 9.90
C ASN A 7 -5.57 -13.66 8.65
N ARG A 8 -5.00 -13.96 7.49
CA ARG A 8 -5.35 -13.27 6.23
C ARG A 8 -6.84 -13.30 5.89
N ASP A 9 -7.50 -14.43 6.11
CA ASP A 9 -8.95 -14.59 5.86
C ASP A 9 -9.77 -13.62 6.73
N PHE A 10 -9.40 -13.46 8.00
CA PHE A 10 -10.04 -12.48 8.87
C PHE A 10 -9.81 -11.05 8.39
N SER A 11 -8.56 -10.69 8.03
CA SER A 11 -8.23 -9.34 7.52
C SER A 11 -8.96 -9.02 6.21
N GLN A 12 -9.09 -9.99 5.31
CA GLN A 12 -9.85 -9.84 4.06
C GLN A 12 -11.34 -9.64 4.34
N LYS A 13 -11.94 -10.45 5.20
CA LYS A 13 -13.35 -10.26 5.59
C LYS A 13 -13.59 -8.91 6.25
N LEU A 14 -12.64 -8.45 7.07
CA LEU A 14 -12.70 -7.13 7.68
C LEU A 14 -12.69 -6.03 6.62
N LEU A 15 -11.72 -6.06 5.69
CA LEU A 15 -11.66 -5.12 4.57
C LEU A 15 -12.99 -5.05 3.81
N TYR A 16 -13.53 -6.21 3.43
CA TYR A 16 -14.76 -6.28 2.65
C TYR A 16 -16.01 -5.83 3.42
N SER A 17 -15.95 -5.83 4.76
CA SER A 17 -17.02 -5.31 5.60
C SER A 17 -17.02 -3.78 5.73
N TYR A 18 -15.90 -3.11 5.42
CA TYR A 18 -15.77 -1.65 5.48
C TYR A 18 -15.72 -0.98 4.11
N ILE A 19 -15.17 -1.65 3.11
CA ILE A 19 -15.01 -1.11 1.75
C ILE A 19 -15.99 -1.86 0.85
N GLU A 20 -16.90 -1.16 0.17
CA GLU A 20 -17.81 -1.74 -0.83
C GLU A 20 -17.25 -1.58 -2.25
N SER A 21 -16.47 -0.53 -2.48
CA SER A 21 -15.84 -0.22 -3.77
C SER A 21 -14.87 -1.32 -4.22
N GLU A 22 -15.16 -1.93 -5.37
CA GLU A 22 -14.29 -2.95 -5.98
C GLU A 22 -12.91 -2.38 -6.32
N SER A 23 -12.84 -1.14 -6.82
CA SER A 23 -11.55 -0.52 -7.15
C SER A 23 -10.71 -0.24 -5.92
N LEU A 24 -11.32 0.12 -4.79
CA LEU A 24 -10.58 0.37 -3.55
C LEU A 24 -10.13 -0.95 -2.91
N ARG A 25 -10.95 -2.00 -2.95
CA ARG A 25 -10.52 -3.36 -2.55
C ARG A 25 -9.33 -3.83 -3.39
N GLN A 26 -9.40 -3.64 -4.71
CA GLN A 26 -8.31 -4.00 -5.62
C GLN A 26 -7.04 -3.22 -5.29
N HIS A 27 -7.15 -1.91 -5.01
CA HIS A 27 -6.01 -1.10 -4.56
C HIS A 27 -5.38 -1.68 -3.30
N SER A 28 -6.17 -1.92 -2.24
CA SER A 28 -5.69 -2.52 -1.00
C SER A 28 -5.00 -3.87 -1.21
N GLU A 29 -5.56 -4.74 -2.05
CA GLU A 29 -4.98 -6.04 -2.38
C GLU A 29 -3.66 -5.91 -3.16
N MET A 30 -3.56 -4.94 -4.07
CA MET A 30 -2.32 -4.65 -4.79
C MET A 30 -1.23 -4.13 -3.86
N VAL A 31 -1.54 -3.20 -2.96
CA VAL A 31 -0.58 -2.69 -1.97
C VAL A 31 -0.14 -3.82 -1.02
N ALA A 32 -1.06 -4.69 -0.58
CA ALA A 32 -0.72 -5.87 0.23
C ALA A 32 0.26 -6.81 -0.51
N THR A 33 0.05 -7.03 -1.81
CA THR A 33 0.90 -7.87 -2.66
C THR A 33 2.30 -7.26 -2.83
N ALA A 34 2.38 -5.95 -3.09
CA ALA A 34 3.65 -5.23 -3.17
C ALA A 34 4.43 -5.29 -1.85
N MET A 35 3.75 -5.06 -0.73
CA MET A 35 4.33 -5.13 0.61
C MET A 35 4.86 -6.51 0.94
N GLU A 36 4.11 -7.58 0.65
CA GLU A 36 4.57 -8.95 0.81
C GLU A 36 5.81 -9.23 -0.03
N ALA A 37 5.80 -8.86 -1.31
CA ALA A 37 6.92 -9.09 -2.21
C ALA A 37 8.19 -8.38 -1.73
N TYR A 38 8.08 -7.14 -1.24
CA TYR A 38 9.21 -6.43 -0.64
C TYR A 38 9.73 -7.11 0.63
N ALA A 39 8.83 -7.53 1.53
CA ALA A 39 9.24 -8.24 2.73
C ALA A 39 10.02 -9.53 2.38
N VAL A 40 9.58 -10.26 1.36
CA VAL A 40 10.29 -11.45 0.85
C VAL A 40 11.65 -11.08 0.25
N LYS A 41 11.71 -10.05 -0.60
CA LYS A 41 12.96 -9.56 -1.21
C LYS A 41 13.99 -9.13 -0.16
N LEU A 42 13.53 -8.58 0.96
CA LEU A 42 14.36 -8.15 2.10
C LEU A 42 14.70 -9.28 3.08
N GLY A 43 14.32 -10.53 2.79
CA GLY A 43 14.63 -11.69 3.63
C GLY A 43 13.91 -11.68 4.97
N LYS A 44 12.74 -11.04 5.07
CA LYS A 44 11.96 -11.01 6.32
C LYS A 44 11.42 -12.41 6.65
N SER A 45 11.32 -12.69 7.94
CA SER A 45 10.67 -13.93 8.41
C SER A 45 9.20 -13.94 8.00
N LYS A 46 8.61 -15.14 7.85
CA LYS A 46 7.18 -15.30 7.52
C LYS A 46 6.27 -14.45 8.40
N ARG A 47 6.52 -14.41 9.72
CA ARG A 47 5.72 -13.60 10.65
C ARG A 47 5.79 -12.10 10.34
N VAL A 48 6.98 -11.60 9.98
CA VAL A 48 7.15 -10.18 9.62
C VAL A 48 6.51 -9.90 8.26
N THR A 49 6.60 -10.83 7.31
CA THR A 49 5.89 -10.73 6.03
C THR A 49 4.38 -10.59 6.21
N GLU A 50 3.78 -11.28 7.18
CA GLU A 50 2.35 -11.10 7.50
C GLU A 50 2.03 -9.68 8.02
N TYR A 51 2.93 -9.04 8.77
CA TYR A 51 2.74 -7.63 9.16
C TYR A 51 2.73 -6.71 7.94
N TRP A 52 3.65 -6.92 7.00
CA TRP A 52 3.76 -6.13 5.77
C TRP A 52 2.52 -6.26 4.89
N TRP A 53 2.11 -7.50 4.63
CA TRP A 53 0.90 -7.78 3.86
C TRP A 53 -0.33 -7.17 4.53
N THR A 54 -0.48 -7.32 5.85
CA THR A 54 -1.65 -6.81 6.59
C THR A 54 -1.71 -5.29 6.59
N ALA A 55 -0.56 -4.62 6.75
CA ALA A 55 -0.49 -3.16 6.69
C ALA A 55 -0.90 -2.66 5.29
N GLY A 56 -0.41 -3.30 4.23
CA GLY A 56 -0.84 -2.98 2.87
C GLY A 56 -2.32 -3.23 2.61
N LEU A 57 -2.88 -4.32 3.15
CA LEU A 57 -4.31 -4.64 2.95
C LEU A 57 -5.25 -3.66 3.67
N LEU A 58 -4.88 -3.21 4.87
CA LEU A 58 -5.80 -2.48 5.75
C LEU A 58 -5.51 -0.98 5.85
N HIS A 59 -4.57 -0.43 5.08
CA HIS A 59 -4.21 0.99 5.17
C HIS A 59 -5.40 1.93 4.95
N ASP A 60 -6.24 1.60 3.96
CA ASP A 60 -7.45 2.35 3.60
C ASP A 60 -8.75 1.86 4.25
N LEU A 61 -8.65 1.01 5.29
CA LEU A 61 -9.81 0.29 5.84
C LEU A 61 -11.00 1.22 6.18
N ASP A 62 -10.73 2.41 6.68
CA ASP A 62 -11.74 3.39 7.09
C ASP A 62 -12.05 4.46 6.02
N TRP A 63 -11.37 4.45 4.88
CA TRP A 63 -11.47 5.51 3.86
C TRP A 63 -12.89 5.71 3.35
N GLU A 64 -13.58 4.63 2.97
CA GLU A 64 -14.90 4.74 2.33
C GLU A 64 -16.01 5.19 3.31
N LYS A 65 -15.99 4.67 4.54
CA LYS A 65 -17.04 4.94 5.55
C LYS A 65 -16.73 6.16 6.43
N TYR A 66 -15.46 6.48 6.62
CA TYR A 66 -14.98 7.55 7.52
C TYR A 66 -13.88 8.39 6.85
N PRO A 67 -14.13 8.96 5.65
CA PRO A 67 -13.10 9.65 4.87
C PRO A 67 -12.44 10.80 5.64
N GLU A 68 -13.20 11.57 6.42
CA GLU A 68 -12.70 12.72 7.21
C GLU A 68 -11.83 12.30 8.40
N GLU A 69 -12.03 11.09 8.92
CA GLU A 69 -11.28 10.57 10.07
C GLU A 69 -10.09 9.71 9.65
N HIS A 70 -9.99 9.30 8.39
CA HIS A 70 -8.94 8.39 7.95
C HIS A 70 -7.50 8.93 8.17
N PRO A 71 -6.52 8.09 8.54
CA PRO A 71 -6.67 6.70 8.99
C PRO A 71 -6.93 6.57 10.50
N LYS A 72 -7.27 7.67 11.19
CA LYS A 72 -7.43 7.72 12.65
C LYS A 72 -8.53 6.76 13.13
N LYS A 73 -9.62 6.62 12.37
CA LYS A 73 -10.71 5.70 12.75
C LYS A 73 -10.21 4.25 12.78
N ALA A 74 -9.48 3.84 11.74
CA ALA A 74 -8.89 2.51 11.66
C ALA A 74 -7.92 2.26 12.82
N VAL A 75 -6.96 3.16 13.03
CA VAL A 75 -5.84 2.93 13.96
C VAL A 75 -6.21 3.16 15.43
N GLN A 76 -7.25 3.92 15.74
CA GLN A 76 -7.64 4.21 17.13
C GLN A 76 -8.81 3.35 17.62
N GLU A 77 -9.75 2.99 16.73
CA GLU A 77 -11.01 2.36 17.14
C GLU A 77 -11.23 0.96 16.55
N ILE A 78 -10.84 0.73 15.28
CA ILE A 78 -11.19 -0.52 14.59
C ILE A 78 -10.15 -1.61 14.85
N LEU A 79 -8.88 -1.32 14.56
CA LEU A 79 -7.81 -2.33 14.57
C LEU A 79 -7.34 -2.74 15.99
N PRO A 80 -7.17 -1.82 16.96
CA PRO A 80 -6.69 -2.19 18.30
C PRO A 80 -7.52 -3.27 19.02
N PRO A 81 -8.86 -3.17 19.13
CA PRO A 81 -9.65 -4.19 19.85
C PRO A 81 -9.71 -5.54 19.12
N LEU A 82 -9.31 -5.60 17.85
CA LEU A 82 -9.23 -6.83 17.05
C LEU A 82 -7.87 -7.54 17.19
N GLY A 83 -6.93 -6.98 17.96
CA GLY A 83 -5.64 -7.61 18.26
C GLY A 83 -4.59 -7.47 17.15
N TYR A 84 -4.71 -6.47 16.26
CA TYR A 84 -3.65 -6.18 15.30
C TYR A 84 -2.40 -5.63 16.00
N ALA A 85 -1.24 -6.03 15.50
CA ALA A 85 0.04 -5.64 16.08
C ALA A 85 0.30 -4.14 15.98
N ILE A 86 0.99 -3.59 16.97
CA ILE A 86 1.28 -2.15 17.05
C ILE A 86 2.08 -1.65 15.84
N GLU A 87 2.95 -2.49 15.27
CA GLU A 87 3.73 -2.17 14.08
C GLU A 87 2.84 -1.98 12.83
N VAL A 88 1.80 -2.81 12.69
CA VAL A 88 0.82 -2.68 11.59
C VAL A 88 0.02 -1.40 11.75
N ILE A 89 -0.48 -1.15 12.97
CA ILE A 89 -1.25 0.06 13.29
C ILE A 89 -0.39 1.32 13.09
N ALA A 90 0.88 1.26 13.49
CA ALA A 90 1.84 2.33 13.30
C ALA A 90 2.13 2.61 11.81
N ALA A 91 2.26 1.57 10.99
CA ALA A 91 2.39 1.69 9.54
C ALA A 91 1.19 2.40 8.92
N ILE A 92 -0.01 1.93 9.25
CA ILE A 92 -1.26 2.53 8.77
C ILE A 92 -1.39 3.97 9.29
N HIS A 93 -0.90 4.32 10.48
CA HIS A 93 -0.94 5.71 10.93
C HIS A 93 0.03 6.62 10.16
N ALA A 94 1.15 6.09 9.67
CA ALA A 94 2.18 6.87 8.99
C ALA A 94 2.00 6.99 7.47
N HIS A 95 1.08 6.22 6.85
CA HIS A 95 0.91 6.26 5.39
C HIS A 95 0.30 7.58 4.90
N ALA A 96 -0.43 8.30 5.77
CA ALA A 96 -1.06 9.59 5.48
C ALA A 96 -0.48 10.73 6.35
N PRO A 97 0.83 11.07 6.23
CA PRO A 97 1.51 12.01 7.13
C PRO A 97 0.87 13.40 7.15
N GLU A 98 0.31 13.87 6.03
CA GLU A 98 -0.40 15.15 5.96
C GLU A 98 -1.65 15.20 6.84
N ARG A 99 -2.26 14.04 7.15
CA ARG A 99 -3.48 13.92 7.95
C ARG A 99 -3.21 13.61 9.41
N THR A 100 -2.12 12.89 9.67
CA THR A 100 -1.80 12.32 10.97
C THR A 100 -0.69 13.09 11.69
N GLY A 101 0.15 13.81 10.94
CA GLY A 101 1.36 14.45 11.44
C GLY A 101 2.48 13.45 11.79
N LYS A 102 2.30 12.16 11.46
CA LYS A 102 3.29 11.11 11.69
C LYS A 102 4.01 10.80 10.39
N GLU A 103 5.30 11.10 10.32
CA GLU A 103 6.14 10.71 9.19
C GLU A 103 6.45 9.20 9.19
N PRO A 104 6.71 8.58 8.03
CA PRO A 104 7.20 7.21 7.94
C PRO A 104 8.64 7.09 8.45
N GLU A 105 8.85 6.41 9.58
CA GLU A 105 10.16 6.26 10.23
C GLU A 105 10.67 4.82 10.18
N SER A 106 9.82 3.86 10.53
CA SER A 106 10.19 2.44 10.52
C SER A 106 10.32 1.89 9.10
N GLU A 107 11.01 0.77 8.92
CA GLU A 107 11.14 0.14 7.60
C GLU A 107 9.76 -0.24 7.03
N LEU A 108 8.87 -0.84 7.83
CA LEU A 108 7.51 -1.16 7.41
C LEU A 108 6.72 0.09 6.97
N GLU A 109 6.82 1.18 7.73
CA GLU A 109 6.15 2.45 7.43
C GLU A 109 6.63 3.04 6.11
N ARG A 110 7.97 3.10 5.91
CA ARG A 110 8.58 3.65 4.70
C ARG A 110 8.17 2.88 3.46
N TYR A 111 8.11 1.55 3.55
CA TYR A 111 7.68 0.72 2.44
C TYR A 111 6.17 0.79 2.17
N LEU A 112 5.33 0.93 3.20
CA LEU A 112 3.89 1.14 2.99
C LEU A 112 3.65 2.45 2.24
N PHE A 113 4.26 3.55 2.71
CA PHE A 113 4.20 4.84 2.04
C PHE A 113 4.71 4.76 0.60
N ALA A 114 5.82 4.06 0.36
CA ALA A 114 6.37 3.92 -0.99
C ALA A 114 5.46 3.12 -1.93
N CYS A 115 4.81 2.08 -1.44
CA CYS A 115 3.99 1.18 -2.26
C CYS A 115 2.60 1.73 -2.56
N ASP A 116 2.03 2.57 -1.70
CA ASP A 116 0.63 2.99 -1.78
C ASP A 116 0.27 3.69 -3.10
N GLU A 117 0.60 4.98 -3.24
CA GLU A 117 0.21 5.81 -4.38
C GLU A 117 0.69 5.26 -5.73
N ILE A 118 1.89 4.66 -5.76
CA ILE A 118 2.44 4.11 -6.99
C ILE A 118 1.69 2.86 -7.47
N SER A 119 1.12 2.06 -6.56
CA SER A 119 0.35 0.87 -6.93
C SER A 119 -0.94 1.27 -7.64
N GLY A 120 -1.69 2.22 -7.06
CA GLY A 120 -2.88 2.79 -7.69
C GLY A 120 -2.57 3.47 -9.03
N PHE A 121 -1.47 4.23 -9.08
CA PHE A 121 -1.01 4.85 -10.32
C PHE A 121 -0.70 3.82 -11.41
N MET A 122 0.07 2.78 -11.08
CA MET A 122 0.46 1.74 -12.02
C MET A 122 -0.73 0.90 -12.46
N ASN A 123 -1.71 0.64 -11.59
CA ASN A 123 -2.97 0.01 -11.96
C ASN A 123 -3.72 0.84 -13.02
N ALA A 124 -3.83 2.16 -12.82
CA ALA A 124 -4.43 3.04 -13.82
C ALA A 124 -3.67 2.98 -15.16
N VAL A 125 -2.33 2.86 -15.14
CA VAL A 125 -1.53 2.68 -16.36
C VAL A 125 -1.83 1.33 -17.02
N ALA A 126 -1.99 0.26 -16.24
CA ALA A 126 -2.31 -1.08 -16.71
C ALA A 126 -3.68 -1.12 -17.39
N LEU A 127 -4.71 -0.49 -16.80
CA LEU A 127 -6.07 -0.41 -17.37
C LEU A 127 -6.13 0.27 -18.75
N MET A 128 -5.13 1.08 -19.10
CA MET A 128 -5.01 1.70 -20.43
C MET A 128 -4.36 0.79 -21.48
N ARG A 129 -3.88 -0.40 -21.11
CA ARG A 129 -3.05 -1.27 -21.94
C ARG A 129 -3.80 -2.57 -22.25
N PRO A 130 -3.66 -3.12 -23.47
CA PRO A 130 -4.31 -4.38 -23.83
C PRO A 130 -3.78 -5.58 -23.02
N ASN A 131 -2.50 -5.57 -22.63
CA ASN A 131 -1.85 -6.66 -21.90
C ASN A 131 -1.55 -6.27 -20.43
N GLY A 132 -2.18 -5.23 -19.90
CA GLY A 132 -1.99 -4.80 -18.51
C GLY A 132 -0.52 -4.63 -18.11
N PHE A 133 -0.09 -5.42 -17.12
CA PHE A 133 1.26 -5.46 -16.56
C PHE A 133 2.26 -6.31 -17.37
N ASP A 134 1.82 -7.37 -18.04
CA ASP A 134 2.66 -8.41 -18.68
C ASP A 134 3.76 -7.86 -19.60
N ASP A 135 3.43 -6.82 -20.36
CA ASP A 135 4.37 -6.16 -21.29
C ASP A 135 4.71 -4.72 -20.88
N MET A 136 4.34 -4.33 -19.65
CA MET A 136 4.58 -3.00 -19.13
C MET A 136 6.10 -2.73 -19.06
N LYS A 137 6.48 -1.51 -19.42
CA LYS A 137 7.87 -1.05 -19.38
C LYS A 137 7.96 0.16 -18.47
N VAL A 138 9.05 0.24 -17.70
CA VAL A 138 9.36 1.40 -16.82
C VAL A 138 9.15 2.73 -17.55
N LYS A 139 9.63 2.84 -18.80
CA LYS A 139 9.47 4.06 -19.62
C LYS A 139 8.01 4.50 -19.80
N SER A 140 7.07 3.56 -19.88
CA SER A 140 5.65 3.84 -20.07
C SER A 140 5.05 4.47 -18.81
N VAL A 141 5.38 3.92 -17.64
CA VAL A 141 4.97 4.47 -16.33
C VAL A 141 5.60 5.85 -16.12
N ARG A 142 6.92 5.99 -16.36
CA ARG A 142 7.61 7.28 -16.24
C ARG A 142 7.08 8.34 -17.19
N LYS A 143 6.65 7.97 -18.40
CA LYS A 143 5.99 8.89 -19.33
C LYS A 143 4.66 9.38 -18.75
N LYS A 144 3.88 8.49 -18.13
CA LYS A 144 2.60 8.82 -17.50
C LYS A 144 2.75 9.67 -16.25
N LEU A 145 3.79 9.46 -15.45
CA LEU A 145 4.07 10.30 -14.27
C LEU A 145 4.27 11.79 -14.64
N LYS A 146 4.72 12.09 -15.87
CA LYS A 146 4.86 13.46 -16.38
C LYS A 146 3.54 14.08 -16.84
N ASP A 147 2.49 13.29 -17.07
CA ASP A 147 1.17 13.75 -17.48
C ASP A 147 0.33 14.06 -16.25
N LYS A 148 0.32 15.32 -15.81
CA LYS A 148 -0.41 15.76 -14.61
C LYS A 148 -1.92 15.54 -14.68
N ARG A 149 -2.50 15.34 -15.88
CA ARG A 149 -3.94 15.09 -16.03
C ARG A 149 -4.29 13.61 -15.84
N PHE A 150 -3.32 12.73 -16.05
CA PHE A 150 -3.53 11.31 -15.88
C PHE A 150 -3.45 10.95 -14.39
N ALA A 151 -4.48 10.27 -13.86
CA ALA A 151 -4.61 9.95 -12.44
C ALA A 151 -4.34 11.18 -11.55
N ALA A 152 -5.02 12.29 -11.84
CA ALA A 152 -4.71 13.62 -11.27
C ALA A 152 -4.82 13.69 -9.73
N ASN A 153 -5.54 12.76 -9.11
CA ASN A 153 -5.71 12.68 -7.66
C ASN A 153 -4.55 11.98 -6.93
N VAL A 154 -3.64 11.34 -7.67
CA VAL A 154 -2.48 10.63 -7.10
C VAL A 154 -1.31 11.62 -7.02
N PRO A 155 -0.79 11.96 -5.83
CA PRO A 155 0.33 12.89 -5.67
C PRO A 155 1.62 12.32 -6.27
N ARG A 156 2.31 13.09 -7.12
CA ARG A 156 3.55 12.63 -7.79
C ARG A 156 4.76 12.79 -6.87
N GLU A 157 4.68 13.77 -5.98
CA GLU A 157 5.59 14.06 -4.89
C GLU A 157 5.68 12.89 -3.92
N ASP A 158 4.57 12.25 -3.56
CA ASP A 158 4.56 11.11 -2.65
C ASP A 158 5.19 9.87 -3.29
N ILE A 159 4.93 9.63 -4.59
CA ILE A 159 5.62 8.57 -5.35
C ILE A 159 7.14 8.77 -5.34
N GLN A 160 7.59 10.02 -5.51
CA GLN A 160 9.02 10.34 -5.51
C GLN A 160 9.62 10.20 -4.10
N LYS A 161 8.97 10.76 -3.08
CA LYS A 161 9.35 10.65 -1.67
C LYS A 161 9.39 9.19 -1.21
N GLY A 162 8.45 8.37 -1.67
CA GLY A 162 8.40 6.95 -1.39
C GLY A 162 9.66 6.20 -1.84
N ALA A 163 10.08 6.42 -3.09
CA ALA A 163 11.33 5.84 -3.60
C ALA A 163 12.56 6.30 -2.80
N GLU A 164 12.60 7.58 -2.39
CA GLU A 164 13.66 8.14 -1.56
C GLU A 164 13.70 7.52 -0.16
N LEU A 165 12.54 7.34 0.49
CA LEU A 165 12.42 6.75 1.83
C LEU A 165 12.94 5.31 1.89
N ILE A 166 12.78 4.55 0.81
CA ILE A 166 13.29 3.17 0.69
C ILE A 166 14.67 3.10 0.01
N GLU A 167 15.31 4.25 -0.21
CA GLU A 167 16.67 4.39 -0.71
C GLU A 167 16.89 3.73 -2.09
N THR A 168 15.93 3.86 -3.01
CA THR A 168 15.99 3.28 -4.36
C THR A 168 15.72 4.31 -5.46
N ASP A 169 16.21 4.07 -6.69
CA ASP A 169 15.75 4.83 -7.84
C ASP A 169 14.28 4.48 -8.14
N LEU A 170 13.48 5.49 -8.48
CA LEU A 170 12.07 5.30 -8.83
C LEU A 170 11.89 4.32 -10.01
N SER A 171 12.85 4.25 -10.94
CA SER A 171 12.82 3.29 -12.05
C SER A 171 12.94 1.85 -11.56
N ASP A 172 13.77 1.61 -10.54
CA ASP A 172 13.99 0.28 -9.96
C ASP A 172 12.78 -0.14 -9.13
N HIS A 173 12.15 0.81 -8.43
CA HIS A 173 10.88 0.59 -7.74
C HIS A 173 9.78 0.20 -8.73
N ILE A 174 9.61 0.97 -9.81
CA ILE A 174 8.65 0.66 -10.89
C ILE A 174 8.95 -0.71 -11.51
N LEU A 175 10.21 -1.01 -11.81
CA LEU A 175 10.59 -2.29 -12.42
C LEU A 175 10.20 -3.44 -11.51
N PHE A 176 10.52 -3.35 -10.22
CA PHE A 176 10.14 -4.35 -9.24
C PHE A 176 8.62 -4.54 -9.17
N LEU A 177 7.85 -3.45 -9.12
CA LEU A 177 6.39 -3.55 -9.07
C LEU A 177 5.78 -4.11 -10.37
N ILE A 178 6.38 -3.85 -11.53
CA ILE A 178 5.96 -4.51 -12.78
C ILE A 178 6.12 -6.02 -12.64
N GLU A 179 7.26 -6.50 -12.14
CA GLU A 179 7.50 -7.93 -11.92
C GLU A 179 6.52 -8.53 -10.92
N VAL A 180 6.19 -7.80 -9.85
CA VAL A 180 5.22 -8.27 -8.83
C VAL A 180 3.81 -8.36 -9.40
N PHE A 181 3.34 -7.38 -10.17
CA PHE A 181 1.96 -7.31 -10.65
C PHE A 181 1.70 -8.05 -11.98
N SER A 182 2.74 -8.58 -12.63
CA SER A 182 2.61 -9.40 -13.85
C SER A 182 2.42 -10.90 -13.56
N ASN A 183 2.43 -11.31 -12.29
CA ASN A 183 2.29 -12.70 -11.84
C ASN A 183 0.96 -12.91 -11.12
#